data_AF-A0AAI8W059-F1
#
_entry.id   AF-A0AAI8W059-F1
#
_cell.length_a   1.000
_cell.length_b   1.000
_cell.length_c   1.000
_cell.angle_alpha   90.00
_cell.angle_beta   90.00
_cell.angle_gamma   90.00
#
_symmetry.space_group_name_H-M   'P 1'
#
loop_
_entity.id
_entity.type
_entity.pdbx_description
1 polymer ?
#
loop_
_entity_poly.entity_id
_entity_poly.type
_entity_poly.pdbx_seq_one_letter_code
_entity_poly.pdbx_strand_id
1 'polypeptide(L)'
;MSRRFDPCGLAESEITSVQLRGDLPWVKRGQDSPRQAVKCDAVDRFMEKYVMYPCTEGSSPGFLEHLPSLFKEVNVEGRFALRWAVKAAAYADLSKSQDSEPLAQKAYQCYGMSLSAMGESLSTPGKVPDDFDLMTVVILDMFETFFVEGSASRGTHAQGMAQILRIRGHEQVHSPRGWSLFRLAHHRIQKQQLAFNLPPLVESGHWIDQLNEDLPFVRLEKSALRISQTCERARKLQQTLSGGSLPVAQFLDVVNELLELDRETVRWRQTPRWSYTTLNVVDLPAFESSPRSLTNTIQLHADVWMAYEWNYHRTARIIAHKHLLKALETVLTSSDLDVTAIDTLRVMSEQSTTAIHILADDILATVPQSLGDINHLGCMHDATSGPLRSRAIGGYLLLWPIKVIKGNLAHYALGFQCVTYGQLANAIIGVAQWLDTEIGRGEEERTPAIAYLRPNEFRDVFAFVGGIKAGYKLFLTSPRNSLVAYLDPLEKLKCTTIIIAGPTTPLLNEILEQRPMRLLRMGEMDHLINHPSLPYLYRQTTDTAHGAGAFVCHTSGTTGIPKPCIYTHEFILRVARTFSLEPPKGYTSLQSQLASNEHILLLPLIHPGGV
;
A
#
# COMPACT_ATOMS: atom_id res chain seq x y z
N MET A 1 54.12 -4.54 4.22
CA MET A 1 52.74 -4.52 3.67
C MET A 1 51.78 -5.00 4.75
N SER A 2 51.19 -4.06 5.49
CA SER A 2 50.16 -4.34 6.49
C SER A 2 48.92 -4.89 5.79
N ARG A 3 48.50 -6.12 6.10
CA ARG A 3 47.19 -6.65 5.68
C ARG A 3 46.14 -5.72 6.29
N ARG A 4 45.53 -4.85 5.48
CA ARG A 4 44.37 -4.05 5.91
C ARG A 4 43.32 -5.04 6.43
N PHE A 5 43.16 -5.08 7.74
CA PHE A 5 42.08 -5.81 8.39
C PHE A 5 40.78 -5.20 7.84
N ASP A 6 39.93 -6.01 7.21
CA ASP A 6 38.58 -5.55 6.87
C ASP A 6 37.86 -5.38 8.21
N PRO A 7 37.60 -4.15 8.69
CA PRO A 7 36.96 -3.92 9.98
C PRO A 7 35.55 -4.51 10.01
N CYS A 8 35.03 -4.89 8.84
CA CYS A 8 33.78 -5.59 8.64
C CYS A 8 33.90 -7.11 8.46
N GLY A 9 34.83 -7.78 9.14
CA GLY A 9 34.76 -9.24 9.33
C GLY A 9 33.71 -9.63 10.39
N LEU A 10 33.02 -10.77 10.21
CA LEU A 10 32.31 -11.45 11.31
C LEU A 10 33.32 -12.24 12.16
N ALA A 11 33.10 -12.33 13.47
CA ALA A 11 33.87 -13.19 14.35
C ALA A 11 33.64 -14.68 14.00
N GLU A 12 34.57 -15.57 14.34
CA GLU A 12 34.45 -17.00 13.99
C GLU A 12 33.19 -17.64 14.59
N SER A 13 32.83 -17.26 15.82
CA SER A 13 31.60 -17.70 16.49
C SER A 13 30.32 -17.24 15.80
N GLU A 14 30.34 -16.08 15.14
CA GLU A 14 29.20 -15.55 14.40
C GLU A 14 29.05 -16.24 13.04
N ILE A 15 30.15 -16.68 12.44
CA ILE A 15 30.14 -17.39 11.14
C ILE A 15 29.52 -18.77 11.29
N THR A 16 29.77 -19.46 12.41
CA THR A 16 29.19 -20.79 12.66
C THR A 16 27.67 -20.79 12.73
N SER A 17 27.03 -19.65 13.00
CA SER A 17 25.56 -19.51 12.97
C SER A 17 24.98 -19.16 11.60
N VAL A 18 25.80 -18.86 10.59
CA VAL A 18 25.31 -18.48 9.25
C VAL A 18 25.11 -19.72 8.39
N GLN A 19 23.90 -19.88 7.86
CA GLN A 19 23.58 -20.92 6.89
C GLN A 19 23.89 -20.43 5.46
N LEU A 20 24.97 -20.92 4.87
CA LEU A 20 25.31 -20.63 3.46
C LEU A 20 24.75 -21.71 2.53
N ARG A 21 24.46 -21.34 1.28
CA ARG A 21 24.05 -22.33 0.27
C ARG A 21 25.20 -23.32 0.04
N GLY A 22 24.87 -24.60 -0.12
CA GLY A 22 25.85 -25.67 -0.28
C GLY A 22 26.82 -25.39 -1.43
N ASP A 23 28.09 -25.74 -1.20
CA ASP A 23 29.24 -25.58 -2.10
C ASP A 23 28.87 -25.86 -3.57
N LEU A 24 29.34 -24.99 -4.48
CA LEU A 24 29.16 -25.16 -5.92
C LEU A 24 29.55 -26.61 -6.31
N PRO A 25 28.62 -27.43 -6.85
CA PRO A 25 28.83 -28.87 -6.96
C PRO A 25 29.98 -29.28 -7.90
N TRP A 26 30.50 -28.33 -8.68
CA TRP A 26 31.63 -28.50 -9.58
C TRP A 26 32.99 -28.06 -9.00
N VAL A 27 33.06 -27.56 -7.75
CA VAL A 27 34.29 -27.08 -7.12
C VAL A 27 34.71 -28.03 -5.98
N LYS A 28 35.92 -28.61 -6.09
CA LYS A 28 36.55 -29.31 -4.94
C LYS A 28 36.85 -28.27 -3.85
N ARG A 29 36.50 -28.56 -2.59
CA ARG A 29 36.77 -27.68 -1.43
C ARG A 29 38.19 -27.11 -1.50
N GLY A 30 38.29 -25.83 -1.85
CA GLY A 30 39.49 -25.03 -1.69
C GLY A 30 39.57 -24.46 -0.27
N GLN A 31 40.78 -24.11 0.18
CA GLN A 31 41.04 -23.46 1.46
C GLN A 31 40.61 -21.98 1.46
N ASP A 32 39.39 -21.65 1.05
CA ASP A 32 38.89 -20.28 1.20
C ASP A 32 38.47 -20.05 2.66
N SER A 33 38.89 -18.92 3.23
CA SER A 33 38.56 -18.59 4.62
C SER A 33 37.03 -18.50 4.81
N PRO A 34 36.47 -18.97 5.94
CA PRO A 34 35.02 -18.95 6.18
C PRO A 34 34.41 -17.55 6.04
N ARG A 35 35.15 -16.50 6.45
CA ARG A 35 34.75 -15.09 6.33
C ARG A 35 34.57 -14.65 4.88
N GLN A 36 35.40 -15.16 3.97
CA GLN A 36 35.36 -14.79 2.56
C GLN A 36 34.24 -15.54 1.83
N ALA A 37 33.97 -16.79 2.23
CA ALA A 37 32.82 -17.56 1.74
C ALA A 37 31.49 -16.87 2.06
N VAL A 38 31.27 -16.44 3.32
CA VAL A 38 30.05 -15.70 3.71
C VAL A 38 29.89 -14.41 2.89
N LYS A 39 30.98 -13.66 2.70
CA LYS A 39 30.97 -12.40 1.92
C LYS A 39 30.58 -12.62 0.46
N CYS A 40 31.19 -13.61 -0.20
CA CYS A 40 30.93 -13.91 -1.60
C CYS A 40 29.50 -14.44 -1.77
N ASP A 41 29.08 -15.41 -0.95
CA ASP A 41 27.72 -15.98 -1.04
C ASP A 41 26.62 -14.93 -0.79
N ALA A 42 26.78 -14.04 0.20
CA ALA A 42 25.78 -13.00 0.47
C ALA A 42 25.61 -12.04 -0.74
N VAL A 43 26.72 -11.59 -1.33
CA VAL A 43 26.69 -10.69 -2.49
C VAL A 43 26.12 -11.40 -3.71
N ASP A 44 26.54 -12.62 -4.00
CA ASP A 44 26.07 -13.38 -5.16
C ASP A 44 24.56 -13.66 -5.06
N ARG A 45 24.07 -14.01 -3.86
CA ARG A 45 22.62 -14.18 -3.60
C ARG A 45 21.83 -12.89 -3.77
N PHE A 46 22.39 -11.75 -3.33
CA PHE A 46 21.78 -10.44 -3.56
C PHE A 46 21.69 -10.14 -5.06
N MET A 47 22.76 -10.38 -5.82
CA MET A 47 22.75 -10.18 -7.27
C MET A 47 21.73 -11.10 -7.96
N GLU A 48 21.67 -12.37 -7.58
CA GLU A 48 20.70 -13.34 -8.13
C GLU A 48 19.24 -12.91 -7.90
N LYS A 49 18.95 -12.27 -6.76
CA LYS A 49 17.59 -11.84 -6.39
C LYS A 49 17.15 -10.51 -7.01
N TYR A 50 18.08 -9.57 -7.19
CA TYR A 50 17.75 -8.16 -7.46
C TYR A 50 18.28 -7.63 -8.80
N VAL A 51 19.21 -8.33 -9.47
CA VAL A 51 19.70 -7.93 -10.80
C VAL A 51 18.87 -8.62 -11.88
N MET A 52 18.40 -7.83 -12.84
CA MET A 52 17.73 -8.31 -14.04
C MET A 52 18.54 -7.91 -15.26
N TYR A 53 18.97 -8.89 -16.05
CA TYR A 53 19.65 -8.64 -17.31
C TYR A 53 18.67 -8.31 -18.43
N PRO A 54 19.10 -7.57 -19.47
CA PRO A 54 18.28 -7.30 -20.63
C PRO A 54 17.77 -8.59 -21.29
N CYS A 55 16.51 -8.59 -21.73
CA CYS A 55 15.93 -9.72 -22.45
C CYS A 55 16.49 -9.80 -23.88
N THR A 56 16.73 -11.01 -24.39
CA THR A 56 17.20 -11.26 -25.76
C THR A 56 16.25 -10.74 -26.84
N GLU A 57 14.96 -10.62 -26.52
CA GLU A 57 13.93 -10.09 -27.43
C GLU A 57 13.82 -8.55 -27.40
N GLY A 58 14.67 -7.86 -26.61
CA GLY A 58 14.70 -6.40 -26.52
C GLY A 58 13.50 -5.78 -25.81
N SER A 59 12.67 -6.59 -25.13
CA SER A 59 11.52 -6.15 -24.34
C SER A 59 11.93 -5.36 -23.09
N SER A 60 13.05 -5.72 -22.48
CA SER A 60 13.56 -5.11 -21.25
C SER A 60 15.02 -4.67 -21.42
N PRO A 61 15.35 -3.40 -21.10
CA PRO A 61 16.72 -2.91 -21.02
C PRO A 61 17.46 -3.35 -19.74
N GLY A 62 16.85 -4.15 -18.86
CA GLY A 62 17.45 -4.60 -17.60
C GLY A 62 17.27 -3.64 -16.42
N PHE A 63 17.57 -4.16 -15.23
CA PHE A 63 17.57 -3.45 -13.94
C PHE A 63 18.79 -3.86 -13.12
N LEU A 64 19.63 -2.88 -12.74
CA LEU A 64 20.92 -3.11 -12.08
C LEU A 64 21.87 -4.04 -12.87
N GLU A 65 21.68 -4.15 -14.18
CA GLU A 65 22.41 -5.04 -15.07
C GLU A 65 23.93 -4.78 -15.07
N HIS A 66 24.34 -3.54 -14.80
CA HIS A 66 25.74 -3.13 -14.67
C HIS A 66 26.30 -3.26 -13.25
N LEU A 67 25.47 -3.52 -12.24
CA LEU A 67 25.92 -3.62 -10.85
C LEU A 67 26.98 -4.72 -10.66
N PRO A 68 26.85 -5.94 -11.24
CA PRO A 68 27.86 -6.98 -11.10
C PRO A 68 29.22 -6.61 -11.71
N SER A 69 29.24 -5.92 -12.86
CA SER A 69 30.50 -5.47 -13.47
C SER A 69 31.13 -4.35 -12.65
N LEU A 70 30.35 -3.35 -12.25
CA LEU A 70 30.82 -2.25 -11.40
C LEU A 70 31.35 -2.77 -10.06
N PHE A 71 30.67 -3.73 -9.42
CA PHE A 71 31.14 -4.32 -8.17
C PHE A 71 32.51 -5.01 -8.29
N LYS A 72 32.77 -5.68 -9.44
CA LYS A 72 34.07 -6.31 -9.71
C LYS A 72 35.17 -5.28 -10.02
N GLU A 73 34.83 -4.20 -10.74
CA GLU A 73 35.73 -3.13 -11.14
C GLU A 73 36.25 -2.29 -9.95
N VAL A 74 35.53 -2.22 -8.82
CA VAL A 74 35.90 -1.48 -7.59
C VAL A 74 37.23 -1.96 -6.95
N ASN A 75 37.80 -3.08 -7.39
CA ASN A 75 39.10 -3.57 -6.90
C ASN A 75 40.29 -2.66 -7.24
N VAL A 76 40.09 -1.57 -7.98
CA VAL A 76 41.12 -0.63 -8.41
C VAL A 76 40.77 0.79 -7.91
N GLU A 77 41.67 1.41 -7.15
CA GLU A 77 41.68 2.86 -6.82
C GLU A 77 40.51 3.45 -6.00
N GLY A 78 40.39 3.14 -4.71
CA GLY A 78 39.69 4.03 -3.76
C GLY A 78 38.15 4.11 -3.86
N ARG A 79 37.52 3.46 -4.85
CA ARG A 79 36.05 3.48 -5.10
C ARG A 79 35.26 2.54 -4.17
N PHE A 80 35.64 2.44 -2.90
CA PHE A 80 35.11 1.43 -1.99
C PHE A 80 33.66 1.66 -1.56
N ALA A 81 33.12 2.87 -1.78
CA ALA A 81 31.75 3.22 -1.40
C ALA A 81 30.73 2.24 -1.98
N LEU A 82 30.77 1.98 -3.30
CA LEU A 82 29.84 1.04 -3.95
C LEU A 82 29.93 -0.36 -3.34
N ARG A 83 31.14 -0.82 -3.05
CA ARG A 83 31.36 -2.15 -2.47
C ARG A 83 30.72 -2.25 -1.08
N TRP A 84 30.84 -1.21 -0.28
CA TRP A 84 30.22 -1.15 1.04
C TRP A 84 28.69 -1.08 0.95
N ALA A 85 28.13 -0.29 0.03
CA ALA A 85 26.68 -0.25 -0.21
C ALA A 85 26.12 -1.62 -0.61
N VAL A 86 26.76 -2.31 -1.56
CA VAL A 86 26.34 -3.65 -2.00
C VAL A 86 26.45 -4.66 -0.85
N LYS A 87 27.54 -4.64 -0.09
CA LYS A 87 27.68 -5.50 1.10
C LYS A 87 26.60 -5.20 2.15
N ALA A 88 26.25 -3.94 2.34
CA ALA A 88 25.19 -3.54 3.26
C ALA A 88 23.84 -4.17 2.86
N ALA A 89 23.45 -4.00 1.59
CA ALA A 89 22.21 -4.57 1.07
C ALA A 89 22.21 -6.10 1.10
N ALA A 90 23.33 -6.73 0.75
CA ALA A 90 23.49 -8.19 0.79
C ALA A 90 23.37 -8.76 2.21
N TYR A 91 24.05 -8.16 3.19
CA TYR A 91 23.94 -8.62 4.58
C TYR A 91 22.58 -8.35 5.19
N ALA A 92 21.92 -7.25 4.83
CA ALA A 92 20.56 -6.98 5.30
C ALA A 92 19.56 -8.02 4.76
N ASP A 93 19.60 -8.31 3.46
CA ASP A 93 18.77 -9.37 2.86
C ASP A 93 19.03 -10.73 3.51
N LEU A 94 20.30 -11.09 3.69
CA LEU A 94 20.67 -12.35 4.33
C LEU A 94 20.19 -12.39 5.79
N SER A 95 20.35 -11.29 6.54
CA SER A 95 19.90 -11.19 7.93
C SER A 95 18.40 -11.41 8.07
N LYS A 96 17.58 -10.83 7.17
CA LYS A 96 16.12 -11.01 7.16
C LYS A 96 15.73 -12.44 6.80
N SER A 97 16.49 -13.10 5.92
CA SER A 97 16.22 -14.50 5.55
C SER A 97 16.58 -15.51 6.64
N GLN A 98 17.53 -15.17 7.53
CA GLN A 98 18.03 -16.06 8.59
C GLN A 98 17.66 -15.59 10.00
N ASP A 99 16.90 -14.49 10.12
CA ASP A 99 16.60 -13.80 11.39
C ASP A 99 17.84 -13.57 12.27
N SER A 100 18.94 -13.10 11.65
CA SER A 100 20.26 -13.04 12.27
C SER A 100 20.66 -11.60 12.65
N GLU A 101 20.60 -11.27 13.94
CA GLU A 101 21.01 -9.97 14.47
C GLU A 101 22.47 -9.56 14.14
N PRO A 102 23.50 -10.45 14.23
CA PRO A 102 24.87 -10.07 13.89
C PRO A 102 25.03 -9.60 12.42
N LEU A 103 24.33 -10.27 11.50
CA LEU A 103 24.28 -9.86 10.08
C LEU A 103 23.56 -8.53 9.90
N ALA A 104 22.50 -8.26 10.67
CA ALA A 104 21.80 -6.97 10.63
C ALA A 104 22.71 -5.82 11.11
N GLN A 105 23.39 -6.00 12.26
CA GLN A 105 24.40 -5.05 12.74
C GLN A 105 25.50 -4.84 11.69
N LYS A 106 25.90 -5.91 11.00
CA LYS A 106 26.90 -5.85 9.94
C LYS A 106 26.47 -5.05 8.73
N ALA A 107 25.21 -5.19 8.35
CA ALA A 107 24.61 -4.45 7.28
C ALA A 107 24.67 -2.94 7.57
N TYR A 108 24.30 -2.51 8.77
CA TYR A 108 24.40 -1.11 9.20
C TYR A 108 25.83 -0.57 9.27
N GLN A 109 26.80 -1.39 9.72
CA GLN A 109 28.23 -1.01 9.66
C GLN A 109 28.69 -0.76 8.22
N CYS A 110 28.34 -1.66 7.29
CA CYS A 110 28.66 -1.50 5.87
C CYS A 110 27.97 -0.27 5.27
N TYR A 111 26.71 -0.02 5.64
CA TYR A 111 25.98 1.16 5.22
C TYR A 111 26.68 2.45 5.69
N GLY A 112 27.08 2.53 6.98
CA GLY A 112 27.81 3.67 7.52
C GLY A 112 29.17 3.90 6.83
N MET A 113 29.95 2.85 6.62
CA MET A 113 31.22 2.96 5.87
C MET A 113 31.01 3.40 4.42
N SER A 114 29.92 2.96 3.79
CA SER A 114 29.56 3.41 2.44
C SER A 114 29.26 4.91 2.42
N LEU A 115 28.52 5.42 3.41
CA LEU A 115 28.24 6.86 3.52
C LEU A 115 29.52 7.67 3.76
N SER A 116 30.40 7.21 4.65
CA SER A 116 31.70 7.89 4.89
C SER A 116 32.56 7.90 3.63
N ALA A 117 32.73 6.75 2.97
CA ALA A 117 33.52 6.66 1.74
C ALA A 117 32.91 7.46 0.58
N MET A 118 31.58 7.51 0.48
CA MET A 118 30.88 8.39 -0.47
C MET A 118 31.13 9.86 -0.16
N GLY A 119 31.02 10.26 1.11
CA GLY A 119 31.29 11.62 1.55
C GLY A 119 32.72 12.06 1.22
N GLU A 120 33.71 11.22 1.49
CA GLU A 120 35.12 11.45 1.12
C GLU A 120 35.29 11.57 -0.40
N SER A 121 34.69 10.65 -1.16
CA SER A 121 34.71 10.64 -2.62
C SER A 121 34.20 11.96 -3.19
N LEU A 122 32.98 12.36 -2.82
CA LEU A 122 32.32 13.58 -3.30
C LEU A 122 32.93 14.88 -2.76
N SER A 123 33.66 14.83 -1.65
CA SER A 123 34.37 16.00 -1.10
C SER A 123 35.67 16.33 -1.83
N THR A 124 36.08 15.49 -2.79
CA THR A 124 37.30 15.72 -3.59
C THR A 124 37.11 16.95 -4.49
N PRO A 125 37.89 18.04 -4.32
CA PRO A 125 37.71 19.27 -5.10
C PRO A 125 37.82 19.03 -6.60
N GLY A 126 36.85 19.53 -7.36
CA GLY A 126 36.82 19.42 -8.83
C GLY A 126 36.49 18.02 -9.37
N LYS A 127 36.16 17.05 -8.50
CA LYS A 127 35.73 15.72 -8.94
C LYS A 127 34.36 15.81 -9.64
N VAL A 128 34.27 15.23 -10.84
CA VAL A 128 33.01 14.88 -11.47
C VAL A 128 32.60 13.49 -10.95
N PRO A 129 31.40 13.32 -10.34
CA PRO A 129 30.94 12.03 -9.87
C PRO A 129 30.87 11.01 -11.01
N ASP A 130 31.37 9.81 -10.76
CA ASP A 130 31.45 8.75 -11.78
C ASP A 130 30.25 7.77 -11.69
N ASP A 131 30.31 6.68 -12.47
CA ASP A 131 29.31 5.61 -12.46
C ASP A 131 29.22 4.89 -11.11
N PHE A 132 30.33 4.80 -10.37
CA PHE A 132 30.38 4.15 -9.07
C PHE A 132 29.72 5.02 -8.02
N ASP A 133 29.95 6.33 -8.07
CA ASP A 133 29.31 7.27 -7.16
C ASP A 133 27.78 7.22 -7.32
N LEU A 134 27.28 7.30 -8.56
CA LEU A 134 25.84 7.23 -8.84
C LEU A 134 25.22 5.88 -8.43
N MET A 135 25.85 4.76 -8.79
CA MET A 135 25.35 3.43 -8.43
C MET A 135 25.36 3.22 -6.91
N THR A 136 26.34 3.77 -6.19
CA THR A 136 26.37 3.67 -4.72
C THR A 136 25.14 4.34 -4.12
N VAL A 137 24.79 5.57 -4.55
CA VAL A 137 23.60 6.27 -4.05
C VAL A 137 22.33 5.48 -4.35
N VAL A 138 22.23 4.87 -5.55
CA VAL A 138 21.11 3.99 -5.91
C VAL A 138 21.00 2.78 -4.96
N ILE A 139 22.11 2.13 -4.61
CA ILE A 139 22.09 0.98 -3.71
C ILE A 139 21.80 1.40 -2.26
N LEU A 140 22.25 2.57 -1.82
CA LEU A 140 21.90 3.13 -0.51
C LEU A 140 20.40 3.44 -0.40
N ASP A 141 19.82 4.03 -1.45
CA ASP A 141 18.37 4.25 -1.57
C ASP A 141 17.58 2.94 -1.51
N MET A 142 18.07 1.89 -2.18
CA MET A 142 17.48 0.55 -2.09
C MET A 142 17.61 -0.07 -0.71
N PHE A 143 18.76 0.08 -0.06
CA PHE A 143 18.99 -0.43 1.29
C PHE A 143 17.97 0.15 2.27
N GLU A 144 17.78 1.47 2.24
CA GLU A 144 16.80 2.15 3.08
C GLU A 144 15.37 1.70 2.77
N THR A 145 15.02 1.63 1.48
CA THR A 145 13.70 1.20 1.04
C THR A 145 13.36 -0.23 1.49
N PHE A 146 14.35 -1.13 1.52
CA PHE A 146 14.14 -2.54 1.82
C PHE A 146 14.21 -2.89 3.29
N PHE A 147 15.15 -2.28 4.01
CA PHE A 147 15.62 -2.86 5.26
C PHE A 147 15.47 -1.92 6.45
N VAL A 148 15.17 -0.64 6.22
CA VAL A 148 15.03 0.33 7.31
C VAL A 148 13.55 0.70 7.48
N GLU A 149 12.96 0.17 8.54
CA GLU A 149 11.56 0.43 8.88
C GLU A 149 11.34 1.91 9.21
N GLY A 150 10.34 2.52 8.59
CA GLY A 150 10.02 3.93 8.80
C GLY A 150 11.00 4.93 8.15
N SER A 151 12.03 4.48 7.40
CA SER A 151 12.90 5.38 6.64
C SER A 151 12.24 5.88 5.36
N ALA A 152 11.09 6.51 5.48
CA ALA A 152 10.72 7.56 4.54
C ALA A 152 11.74 8.73 4.68
N SER A 153 13.04 8.47 4.48
CA SER A 153 14.07 9.48 4.36
C SER A 153 13.61 10.33 3.17
N ARG A 154 13.20 11.55 3.52
CA ARG A 154 12.40 12.41 2.68
C ARG A 154 13.27 12.95 1.54
N GLY A 155 13.43 12.20 0.46
CA GLY A 155 14.03 12.74 -0.77
C GLY A 155 15.53 12.90 -0.79
N THR A 156 16.27 12.55 0.27
CA THR A 156 17.70 12.87 0.37
C THR A 156 18.54 12.15 -0.68
N HIS A 157 18.30 10.86 -0.91
CA HIS A 157 19.00 10.12 -1.98
C HIS A 157 18.59 10.57 -3.38
N ALA A 158 17.31 10.86 -3.65
CA ALA A 158 16.95 11.43 -4.96
C ALA A 158 17.51 12.83 -5.17
N GLN A 159 17.61 13.66 -4.14
CA GLN A 159 18.31 14.94 -4.23
C GLN A 159 19.80 14.71 -4.51
N GLY A 160 20.44 13.74 -3.85
CA GLY A 160 21.81 13.33 -4.13
C GLY A 160 21.99 12.86 -5.58
N MET A 161 21.11 11.97 -6.06
CA MET A 161 21.08 11.52 -7.46
C MET A 161 20.91 12.71 -8.40
N ALA A 162 19.97 13.62 -8.14
CA ALA A 162 19.73 14.80 -8.96
C ALA A 162 20.97 15.68 -9.08
N GLN A 163 21.70 15.91 -7.98
CA GLN A 163 22.95 16.67 -8.01
C GLN A 163 24.06 15.94 -8.77
N ILE A 164 24.19 14.63 -8.59
CA ILE A 164 25.13 13.82 -9.37
C ILE A 164 24.82 13.91 -10.86
N LEU A 165 23.55 13.77 -11.26
CA LEU A 165 23.14 13.89 -12.66
C LEU A 165 23.44 15.29 -13.23
N ARG A 166 23.24 16.37 -12.44
CA ARG A 166 23.61 17.73 -12.83
C ARG A 166 25.10 17.87 -13.11
N ILE A 167 25.94 17.40 -12.19
CA ILE A 167 27.41 17.56 -12.31
C ILE A 167 27.96 16.69 -13.45
N ARG A 168 27.40 15.49 -13.67
CA ARG A 168 27.75 14.60 -14.79
C ARG A 168 27.43 15.20 -16.16
N GLY A 169 26.47 16.13 -16.24
CA GLY A 169 26.13 16.84 -17.47
C GLY A 169 25.51 15.96 -18.56
N HIS A 170 25.40 16.48 -19.78
CA HIS A 170 24.73 15.80 -20.89
C HIS A 170 25.50 14.58 -21.43
N GLU A 171 26.84 14.59 -21.40
CA GLU A 171 27.67 13.53 -21.97
C GLU A 171 27.44 12.13 -21.34
N GLN A 172 26.80 12.07 -20.17
CA GLN A 172 26.55 10.80 -19.48
C GLN A 172 25.64 9.84 -20.27
N VAL A 173 24.77 10.33 -21.16
CA VAL A 173 23.85 9.48 -21.93
C VAL A 173 24.45 8.91 -23.23
N HIS A 174 25.67 9.33 -23.60
CA HIS A 174 26.32 8.89 -24.84
C HIS A 174 26.96 7.49 -24.75
N SER A 175 27.05 6.90 -23.56
CA SER A 175 27.49 5.51 -23.39
C SER A 175 26.31 4.61 -22.97
N PRO A 176 26.27 3.33 -23.39
CA PRO A 176 25.21 2.41 -22.96
C PRO A 176 25.09 2.28 -21.43
N ARG A 177 26.24 2.24 -20.74
CA ARG A 177 26.32 2.17 -19.28
C ARG A 177 25.79 3.45 -18.63
N GLY A 178 26.24 4.61 -19.09
CA GLY A 178 25.79 5.90 -18.56
C GLY A 178 24.32 6.18 -18.84
N TRP A 179 23.79 5.79 -20.01
CA TRP A 179 22.36 5.83 -20.32
C TRP A 179 21.54 4.96 -19.35
N SER A 180 21.97 3.72 -19.10
CA SER A 180 21.30 2.83 -18.16
C SER A 180 21.24 3.44 -16.75
N LEU A 181 22.37 3.97 -16.25
CA LEU A 181 22.45 4.59 -14.93
C LEU A 181 21.61 5.87 -14.85
N PHE A 182 21.64 6.71 -15.89
CA PHE A 182 20.79 7.89 -15.99
C PHE A 182 19.32 7.51 -15.88
N ARG A 183 18.86 6.56 -16.69
CA ARG A 183 17.47 6.06 -16.68
C ARG A 183 17.08 5.55 -15.29
N LEU A 184 17.92 4.71 -14.67
CA LEU A 184 17.68 4.16 -13.35
C LEU A 184 17.54 5.25 -12.27
N ALA A 185 18.43 6.25 -12.28
CA ALA A 185 18.40 7.35 -11.31
C ALA A 185 17.25 8.32 -11.56
N HIS A 186 17.04 8.71 -12.82
CA HIS A 186 15.99 9.64 -13.22
C HIS A 186 14.59 9.09 -12.91
N HIS A 187 14.36 7.81 -13.22
CA HIS A 187 13.13 7.12 -12.92
C HIS A 187 12.82 7.09 -11.41
N ARG A 188 13.84 6.92 -10.55
CA ARG A 188 13.70 7.03 -9.08
C ARG A 188 13.38 8.45 -8.62
N ILE A 189 14.02 9.46 -9.20
CA ILE A 189 13.75 10.87 -8.90
C ILE A 189 12.29 11.21 -9.21
N GLN A 190 11.81 10.88 -10.42
CA GLN A 190 10.44 11.14 -10.84
C GLN A 190 9.42 10.41 -9.96
N LYS A 191 9.65 9.13 -9.71
CA LYS A 191 8.85 8.32 -8.76
C LYS A 191 8.72 9.01 -7.41
N GLN A 192 9.82 9.53 -6.87
CA GLN A 192 9.82 10.20 -5.58
C GLN A 192 9.08 11.54 -5.62
N GLN A 193 9.23 12.30 -6.71
CA GLN A 193 8.51 13.56 -6.90
C GLN A 193 6.99 13.34 -6.94
N LEU A 194 6.54 12.33 -7.69
CA LEU A 194 5.14 11.94 -7.73
C LEU A 194 4.65 11.42 -6.36
N ALA A 195 5.41 10.54 -5.72
CA ALA A 195 5.01 9.92 -4.46
C ALA A 195 4.87 10.90 -3.29
N PHE A 196 5.69 11.95 -3.24
CA PHE A 196 5.73 12.92 -2.15
C PHE A 196 5.25 14.32 -2.56
N ASN A 197 4.64 14.47 -3.74
CA ASN A 197 4.17 15.74 -4.29
C ASN A 197 5.26 16.83 -4.37
N LEU A 198 6.52 16.44 -4.56
CA LEU A 198 7.63 17.37 -4.72
C LEU A 198 7.59 18.00 -6.12
N PRO A 199 8.10 19.22 -6.31
CA PRO A 199 8.21 19.81 -7.63
C PRO A 199 9.15 18.98 -8.54
N PRO A 200 8.83 18.85 -9.85
CA PRO A 200 9.73 18.29 -10.85
C PRO A 200 11.05 19.09 -10.91
N LEU A 201 12.12 18.45 -11.35
CA LEU A 201 13.39 19.16 -11.56
C LEU A 201 13.26 19.99 -12.84
N VAL A 202 13.66 21.26 -12.77
CA VAL A 202 13.62 22.17 -13.95
C VAL A 202 14.48 21.60 -15.08
N GLU A 203 15.61 20.99 -14.74
CA GLU A 203 16.57 20.44 -15.69
C GLU A 203 16.15 19.10 -16.29
N SER A 204 15.18 18.40 -15.67
CA SER A 204 14.70 17.09 -16.15
C SER A 204 14.18 17.17 -17.58
N GLY A 205 13.43 18.23 -17.91
CA GLY A 205 12.96 18.48 -19.27
C GLY A 205 14.12 18.59 -20.25
N HIS A 206 15.10 19.45 -19.95
CA HIS A 206 16.27 19.63 -20.81
C HIS A 206 17.06 18.33 -21.02
N TRP A 207 17.15 17.47 -20.00
CA TRP A 207 17.84 16.18 -20.13
C TRP A 207 17.11 15.23 -21.08
N ILE A 208 15.79 15.10 -20.95
CA ILE A 208 15.03 14.12 -21.72
C ILE A 208 14.63 14.62 -23.11
N ASP A 209 14.54 15.93 -23.32
CA ASP A 209 14.19 16.53 -24.61
C ASP A 209 15.23 16.26 -25.70
N GLN A 210 16.48 16.03 -25.31
CA GLN A 210 17.58 15.68 -26.20
C GLN A 210 17.57 14.19 -26.62
N LEU A 211 16.72 13.37 -26.02
CA LEU A 211 16.66 11.93 -26.25
C LEU A 211 15.69 11.56 -27.38
N ASN A 212 15.99 10.46 -28.06
CA ASN A 212 15.18 9.95 -29.17
C ASN A 212 13.77 9.53 -28.72
N GLU A 213 12.76 10.30 -29.11
CA GLU A 213 11.36 10.04 -28.81
C GLU A 213 10.80 8.76 -29.45
N ASP A 214 11.45 8.18 -30.46
CA ASP A 214 10.99 6.92 -31.04
C ASP A 214 11.21 5.72 -30.11
N LEU A 215 12.03 5.89 -29.06
CA LEU A 215 12.22 4.87 -28.04
C LEU A 215 11.07 4.93 -27.02
N PRO A 216 10.34 3.82 -26.79
CA PRO A 216 9.24 3.79 -25.83
C PRO A 216 9.62 4.30 -24.45
N PHE A 217 10.78 3.89 -23.92
CA PHE A 217 11.24 4.29 -22.58
C PHE A 217 11.50 5.80 -22.45
N VAL A 218 11.84 6.50 -23.54
CA VAL A 218 11.97 7.97 -23.53
C VAL A 218 10.59 8.63 -23.48
N ARG A 219 9.62 8.11 -24.25
CA ARG A 219 8.22 8.59 -24.19
C ARG A 219 7.62 8.42 -22.80
N LEU A 220 7.93 7.31 -22.13
CA LEU A 220 7.53 7.05 -20.75
C LEU A 220 8.05 8.13 -19.80
N GLU A 221 9.36 8.37 -19.79
CA GLU A 221 9.99 9.38 -18.92
C GLU A 221 9.42 10.79 -19.18
N LYS A 222 9.17 11.14 -20.45
CA LYS A 222 8.52 12.41 -20.84
C LYS A 222 7.08 12.51 -20.35
N SER A 223 6.28 11.46 -20.52
CA SER A 223 4.90 11.40 -20.05
C SER A 223 4.81 11.57 -18.53
N ALA A 224 5.65 10.86 -17.77
CA ALA A 224 5.70 10.95 -16.32
C ALA A 224 6.15 12.34 -15.83
N LEU A 225 7.12 12.97 -16.51
CA LEU A 225 7.51 14.36 -16.22
C LEU A 225 6.35 15.33 -16.43
N ARG A 226 5.66 15.23 -17.58
CA ARG A 226 4.49 16.07 -17.89
C ARG A 226 3.41 15.93 -16.83
N ILE A 227 3.05 14.71 -16.45
CA ILE A 227 2.11 14.46 -15.33
C ILE A 227 2.58 15.18 -14.06
N SER A 228 3.85 15.06 -13.69
CA SER A 228 4.39 15.71 -12.49
C SER A 228 4.30 17.25 -12.56
N GLN A 229 4.60 17.84 -13.72
CA GLN A 229 4.49 19.28 -13.97
C GLN A 229 3.03 19.76 -13.89
N THR A 230 2.10 19.07 -14.56
CA THR A 230 0.67 19.40 -14.51
C THR A 230 0.12 19.29 -13.09
N CYS A 231 0.52 18.24 -12.34
CA CYS A 231 0.15 18.09 -10.93
C CYS A 231 0.72 19.22 -10.05
N GLU A 232 1.95 19.68 -10.30
CA GLU A 232 2.52 20.83 -9.58
C GLU A 232 1.72 22.11 -9.84
N ARG A 233 1.37 22.39 -11.10
CA ARG A 233 0.54 23.55 -11.45
C ARG A 233 -0.84 23.45 -10.79
N ALA A 234 -1.47 22.28 -10.80
CA ALA A 234 -2.74 22.04 -10.09
C ALA A 234 -2.63 22.41 -8.60
N ARG A 235 -1.56 22.00 -7.92
CA ARG A 235 -1.31 22.32 -6.51
C ARG A 235 -1.09 23.81 -6.27
N LYS A 236 -0.34 24.49 -7.15
CA LYS A 236 -0.14 25.95 -7.06
C LYS A 236 -1.45 26.71 -7.18
N LEU A 237 -2.29 26.34 -8.14
CA LEU A 237 -3.62 26.93 -8.31
C LEU A 237 -4.48 26.71 -7.05
N GLN A 238 -4.47 25.49 -6.47
CA GLN A 238 -5.19 25.21 -5.22
C GLN A 238 -4.76 26.10 -4.05
N GLN A 239 -3.47 26.44 -3.95
CA GLN A 239 -2.98 27.34 -2.91
C GLN A 239 -3.43 28.80 -3.13
N THR A 240 -3.52 29.25 -4.39
CA THR A 240 -4.01 30.59 -4.72
C THR A 240 -5.49 30.77 -4.37
N LEU A 241 -6.29 29.71 -4.42
CA LEU A 241 -7.71 29.74 -4.06
C LEU A 241 -7.97 30.06 -2.59
N SER A 242 -7.08 29.64 -1.69
CA SER A 242 -7.16 30.01 -0.27
C SER A 242 -6.98 31.53 -0.03
N GLY A 243 -6.58 32.28 -1.07
CA GLY A 243 -6.40 33.74 -1.06
C GLY A 243 -7.52 34.57 -1.70
N GLY A 244 -8.64 33.96 -2.12
CA GLY A 244 -9.88 34.69 -2.45
C GLY A 244 -10.13 35.08 -3.92
N SER A 245 -9.30 34.63 -4.88
CA SER A 245 -9.60 34.76 -6.32
C SER A 245 -9.64 33.39 -6.98
N LEU A 246 -10.74 33.09 -7.70
CA LEU A 246 -11.01 31.82 -8.38
C LEU A 246 -10.75 31.95 -9.89
N PRO A 247 -9.56 31.60 -10.40
CA PRO A 247 -9.36 31.47 -11.83
C PRO A 247 -9.90 30.12 -12.33
N VAL A 248 -11.23 29.96 -12.37
CA VAL A 248 -11.93 28.73 -12.80
C VAL A 248 -11.43 28.23 -14.16
N ALA A 249 -11.19 29.15 -15.10
CA ALA A 249 -10.64 28.82 -16.42
C ALA A 249 -9.28 28.10 -16.34
N GLN A 250 -8.37 28.53 -15.46
CA GLN A 250 -7.05 27.92 -15.30
C GLN A 250 -7.14 26.52 -14.68
N PHE A 251 -8.14 26.28 -13.83
CA PHE A 251 -8.43 24.94 -13.32
C PHE A 251 -8.94 24.01 -14.43
N LEU A 252 -9.84 24.50 -15.28
CA LEU A 252 -10.32 23.74 -16.44
C LEU A 252 -9.20 23.41 -17.42
N ASP A 253 -8.23 24.31 -17.62
CA ASP A 253 -7.04 24.04 -18.44
C ASP A 253 -6.21 22.88 -17.88
N VAL A 254 -5.97 22.87 -16.57
CA VAL A 254 -5.26 21.78 -15.88
C VAL A 254 -6.05 20.46 -16.00
N VAL A 255 -7.36 20.51 -15.83
CA VAL A 255 -8.24 19.34 -15.99
C VAL A 255 -8.13 18.76 -17.39
N ASN A 256 -8.24 19.60 -18.42
CA ASN A 256 -8.15 19.17 -19.82
C ASN A 256 -6.77 18.60 -20.16
N GLU A 257 -5.70 19.19 -19.64
CA GLU A 257 -4.34 18.67 -19.85
C GLU A 257 -4.14 17.30 -19.21
N LEU A 258 -4.63 17.08 -17.99
CA LEU A 258 -4.55 15.77 -17.33
C LEU A 258 -5.31 14.69 -18.13
N LEU A 259 -6.46 15.04 -18.71
CA LEU A 259 -7.23 14.12 -19.56
C LEU A 259 -6.54 13.83 -20.89
N GLU A 260 -5.93 14.82 -21.53
CA GLU A 260 -5.16 14.61 -22.76
C GLU A 260 -3.92 13.75 -22.52
N LEU A 261 -3.19 13.99 -21.42
CA LEU A 261 -2.05 13.16 -21.01
C LEU A 261 -2.46 11.69 -20.77
N ASP A 262 -3.63 11.48 -20.18
CA ASP A 262 -4.20 10.15 -19.97
C ASP A 262 -4.47 9.44 -21.32
N ARG A 263 -5.17 10.12 -22.23
CA ARG A 263 -5.48 9.62 -23.59
C ARG A 263 -4.23 9.32 -24.40
N GLU A 264 -3.25 10.22 -24.39
CA GLU A 264 -1.97 10.05 -25.07
C GLU A 264 -1.28 8.77 -24.57
N THR A 265 -1.20 8.60 -23.26
CA THR A 265 -0.55 7.45 -22.60
C THR A 265 -1.20 6.11 -23.01
N VAL A 266 -2.51 6.07 -23.18
CA VAL A 266 -3.23 4.88 -23.66
C VAL A 266 -2.98 4.62 -25.14
N ARG A 267 -3.03 5.67 -25.97
CA ARG A 267 -3.02 5.55 -27.44
C ARG A 267 -1.75 4.90 -27.99
N TRP A 268 -0.57 5.37 -27.59
CA TRP A 268 0.68 4.87 -28.18
C TRP A 268 1.06 3.46 -27.70
N ARG A 269 0.45 2.98 -26.61
CA ARG A 269 0.69 1.64 -26.05
C ARG A 269 -0.07 0.53 -26.75
N GLN A 270 -0.90 0.85 -27.73
CA GLN A 270 -1.58 -0.15 -28.58
C GLN A 270 -0.61 -0.83 -29.57
N THR A 271 0.68 -0.88 -29.26
CA THR A 271 1.71 -1.48 -30.11
C THR A 271 1.99 -2.93 -29.66
N PRO A 272 2.41 -3.83 -30.57
CA PRO A 272 2.67 -5.23 -30.22
C PRO A 272 3.68 -5.41 -29.07
N ARG A 273 4.70 -4.54 -28.99
CA ARG A 273 5.72 -4.58 -27.92
C ARG A 273 5.18 -4.31 -26.52
N TRP A 274 4.03 -3.64 -26.41
CA TRP A 274 3.38 -3.30 -25.15
C TRP A 274 2.20 -4.19 -24.82
N SER A 275 1.87 -5.13 -25.71
CA SER A 275 0.79 -6.08 -25.50
C SER A 275 1.08 -7.04 -24.33
N TYR A 276 0.01 -7.52 -23.72
CA TYR A 276 0.01 -8.52 -22.67
C TYR A 276 -1.20 -9.41 -22.85
N THR A 277 -1.16 -10.61 -22.26
CA THR A 277 -2.28 -11.55 -22.27
C THR A 277 -3.02 -11.49 -20.94
N THR A 278 -4.34 -11.44 -20.98
CA THR A 278 -5.18 -11.50 -19.78
C THR A 278 -5.79 -12.90 -19.67
N LEU A 279 -5.59 -13.53 -18.52
CA LEU A 279 -6.21 -14.82 -18.16
C LEU A 279 -7.29 -14.59 -17.11
N ASN A 280 -8.39 -15.33 -17.16
CA ASN A 280 -9.33 -15.35 -16.03
C ASN A 280 -8.87 -16.38 -14.99
N VAL A 281 -9.01 -16.05 -13.71
CA VAL A 281 -8.63 -16.95 -12.62
C VAL A 281 -9.48 -18.22 -12.61
N VAL A 282 -10.75 -18.13 -13.01
CA VAL A 282 -11.65 -19.29 -13.14
C VAL A 282 -11.18 -20.31 -14.18
N ASP A 283 -10.41 -19.88 -15.17
CA ASP A 283 -9.82 -20.77 -16.19
C ASP A 283 -8.53 -21.45 -15.67
N LEU A 284 -8.11 -21.13 -14.43
CA LEU A 284 -6.90 -21.59 -13.78
C LEU A 284 -7.24 -22.27 -12.44
N PRO A 285 -7.62 -23.57 -12.43
CA PRO A 285 -8.09 -24.28 -11.23
C PRO A 285 -7.09 -24.26 -10.05
N ALA A 286 -5.80 -24.15 -10.35
CA ALA A 286 -4.74 -24.05 -9.35
C ALA A 286 -4.69 -22.70 -8.61
N PHE A 287 -5.27 -21.64 -9.18
CA PHE A 287 -5.37 -20.30 -8.56
C PHE A 287 -6.72 -20.08 -7.88
N GLU A 288 -7.80 -20.68 -8.38
CA GLU A 288 -9.15 -20.57 -7.82
C GLU A 288 -9.23 -21.06 -6.36
N SER A 289 -8.36 -21.99 -5.98
CA SER A 289 -8.24 -22.56 -4.63
C SER A 289 -7.17 -21.89 -3.76
N SER A 290 -6.49 -20.84 -4.25
CA SER A 290 -5.32 -20.24 -3.61
C SER A 290 -5.57 -18.78 -3.20
N PRO A 291 -5.13 -18.33 -2.01
CA PRO A 291 -5.21 -16.92 -1.60
C PRO A 291 -4.34 -15.96 -2.44
N ARG A 292 -3.77 -16.43 -3.56
CA ARG A 292 -2.89 -15.69 -4.47
C ARG A 292 -3.65 -14.88 -5.53
N SER A 293 -4.95 -15.12 -5.76
CA SER A 293 -5.75 -14.29 -6.66
C SER A 293 -6.25 -13.03 -5.94
N LEU A 294 -5.59 -11.90 -6.18
CA LEU A 294 -6.04 -10.58 -5.69
C LEU A 294 -7.21 -10.01 -6.52
N THR A 295 -7.33 -10.47 -7.77
CA THR A 295 -8.31 -10.05 -8.78
C THR A 295 -8.85 -11.28 -9.50
N ASN A 296 -9.96 -11.12 -10.24
CA ASN A 296 -10.54 -12.19 -11.07
C ASN A 296 -9.73 -12.48 -12.34
N THR A 297 -8.73 -11.66 -12.65
CA THR A 297 -7.89 -11.76 -13.84
C THR A 297 -6.40 -11.69 -13.47
N ILE A 298 -5.56 -12.28 -14.34
CA ILE A 298 -4.10 -12.22 -14.26
C ILE A 298 -3.57 -11.68 -15.59
N GLN A 299 -2.65 -10.72 -15.53
CA GLN A 299 -1.98 -10.15 -16.71
C GLN A 299 -0.58 -10.71 -16.88
N LEU A 300 -0.30 -11.23 -18.07
CA LEU A 300 0.96 -11.82 -18.49
C LEU A 300 1.66 -10.89 -19.49
N HIS A 301 2.71 -10.24 -19.02
CA HIS A 301 3.62 -9.44 -19.84
C HIS A 301 4.78 -10.30 -20.35
N ALA A 302 5.55 -9.78 -21.31
CA ALA A 302 6.74 -10.47 -21.82
C ALA A 302 7.74 -10.81 -20.70
N ASP A 303 7.91 -9.90 -19.73
CA ASP A 303 8.73 -10.09 -18.55
C ASP A 303 8.27 -9.19 -17.39
N VAL A 304 8.87 -9.39 -16.21
CA VAL A 304 8.54 -8.63 -14.99
C VAL A 304 8.91 -7.15 -15.11
N TRP A 305 9.89 -6.79 -15.95
CA TRP A 305 10.23 -5.38 -16.20
C TRP A 305 9.13 -4.69 -16.99
N MET A 306 8.59 -5.34 -18.02
CA MET A 306 7.48 -4.82 -18.79
C MET A 306 6.22 -4.65 -17.92
N ALA A 307 5.94 -5.62 -17.05
CA ALA A 307 4.87 -5.49 -16.05
C ALA A 307 5.10 -4.26 -15.13
N TYR A 308 6.34 -4.06 -14.70
CA TYR A 308 6.72 -2.89 -13.91
C TYR A 308 6.52 -1.56 -14.66
N GLU A 309 6.94 -1.46 -15.92
CA GLU A 309 6.74 -0.25 -16.73
C GLU A 309 5.25 0.06 -16.92
N TRP A 310 4.43 -0.97 -17.16
CA TRP A 310 2.97 -0.81 -17.15
C TRP A 310 2.48 -0.25 -15.82
N ASN A 311 2.90 -0.85 -14.71
CA ASN A 311 2.47 -0.46 -13.37
C ASN A 311 2.98 0.93 -12.95
N TYR A 312 4.19 1.31 -13.34
CA TYR A 312 4.76 2.63 -13.07
C TYR A 312 3.85 3.72 -13.62
N HIS A 313 3.39 3.53 -14.85
CA HIS A 313 2.52 4.48 -15.52
C HIS A 313 1.07 4.41 -15.07
N ARG A 314 0.53 3.22 -14.83
CA ARG A 314 -0.78 3.08 -14.18
C ARG A 314 -0.79 3.84 -12.85
N THR A 315 0.31 3.76 -12.09
CA THR A 315 0.50 4.50 -10.84
C THR A 315 0.55 6.01 -11.07
N ALA A 316 1.31 6.50 -12.06
CA ALA A 316 1.34 7.91 -12.42
C ALA A 316 -0.04 8.44 -12.85
N ARG A 317 -0.80 7.66 -13.63
CA ARG A 317 -2.18 7.97 -14.03
C ARG A 317 -3.14 8.00 -12.84
N ILE A 318 -3.03 7.05 -11.91
CA ILE A 318 -3.80 7.08 -10.66
C ILE A 318 -3.52 8.38 -9.89
N ILE A 319 -2.24 8.79 -9.78
CA ILE A 319 -1.87 10.05 -9.12
C ILE A 319 -2.46 11.25 -9.88
N ALA A 320 -2.41 11.26 -11.21
CA ALA A 320 -3.03 12.27 -12.05
C ALA A 320 -4.55 12.37 -11.80
N HIS A 321 -5.27 11.25 -11.82
CA HIS A 321 -6.71 11.21 -11.54
C HIS A 321 -7.04 11.64 -10.12
N LYS A 322 -6.19 11.38 -9.12
CA LYS A 322 -6.37 11.94 -7.77
C LYS A 322 -6.29 13.46 -7.74
N HIS A 323 -5.27 14.02 -8.39
CA HIS A 323 -5.14 15.48 -8.48
C HIS A 323 -6.28 16.09 -9.27
N LEU A 324 -6.75 15.40 -10.32
CA LEU A 324 -7.93 15.76 -11.09
C LEU A 324 -9.20 15.77 -10.22
N LEU A 325 -9.48 14.69 -9.49
CA LEU A 325 -10.63 14.63 -8.56
C LEU A 325 -10.61 15.78 -7.56
N LYS A 326 -9.46 16.03 -6.93
CA LYS A 326 -9.30 17.14 -6.00
C LYS A 326 -9.53 18.51 -6.66
N ALA A 327 -9.07 18.68 -7.91
CA ALA A 327 -9.32 19.90 -8.67
C ALA A 327 -10.81 20.06 -9.03
N LEU A 328 -11.48 18.99 -9.46
CA LEU A 328 -12.90 18.97 -9.79
C LEU A 328 -13.76 19.28 -8.56
N GLU A 329 -13.48 18.68 -7.41
CA GLU A 329 -14.16 18.99 -6.13
C GLU A 329 -14.05 20.47 -5.79
N THR A 330 -12.85 21.03 -5.95
CA THR A 330 -12.61 22.45 -5.66
C THR A 330 -13.43 23.36 -6.57
N VAL A 331 -13.51 23.04 -7.86
CA VAL A 331 -14.32 23.78 -8.83
C VAL A 331 -15.82 23.63 -8.52
N LEU A 332 -16.29 22.42 -8.19
CA LEU A 332 -17.68 22.13 -7.85
C LEU A 332 -18.19 22.87 -6.59
N THR A 333 -17.30 23.25 -5.68
CA THR A 333 -17.65 24.06 -4.50
C THR A 333 -17.78 25.57 -4.78
N SER A 334 -17.53 26.02 -6.02
CA SER A 334 -17.62 27.42 -6.43
C SER A 334 -19.04 27.85 -6.82
N SER A 335 -19.44 29.06 -6.46
CA SER A 335 -20.80 29.63 -6.60
C SER A 335 -21.21 30.00 -8.03
N ASP A 336 -20.28 30.04 -8.99
CA ASP A 336 -20.48 30.69 -10.30
C ASP A 336 -20.74 29.70 -11.46
N LEU A 337 -21.04 28.43 -11.17
CA LEU A 337 -21.25 27.40 -12.20
C LEU A 337 -22.73 27.20 -12.55
N ASP A 338 -23.03 27.08 -13.84
CA ASP A 338 -24.35 26.65 -14.29
C ASP A 338 -24.59 25.15 -14.07
N VAL A 339 -25.86 24.73 -14.13
CA VAL A 339 -26.28 23.33 -13.87
C VAL A 339 -25.63 22.35 -14.87
N THR A 340 -25.51 22.73 -16.13
CA THR A 340 -24.91 21.89 -17.18
C THR A 340 -23.42 21.64 -16.93
N ALA A 341 -22.70 22.67 -16.47
CA ALA A 341 -21.30 22.59 -16.10
C ALA A 341 -21.11 21.71 -14.87
N ILE A 342 -21.97 21.83 -13.86
CA ILE A 342 -21.95 20.97 -12.66
C ILE A 342 -22.14 19.49 -13.05
N ASP A 343 -23.12 19.19 -13.89
CA ASP A 343 -23.37 17.81 -14.36
C ASP A 343 -22.19 17.25 -15.14
N THR A 344 -21.60 18.06 -16.02
CA THR A 344 -20.40 17.68 -16.78
C THR A 344 -19.23 17.35 -15.85
N LEU A 345 -18.95 18.21 -14.86
CA LEU A 345 -17.88 17.99 -13.88
C LEU A 345 -18.11 16.75 -13.01
N ARG A 346 -19.36 16.46 -12.63
CA ARG A 346 -19.72 15.24 -11.89
C ARG A 346 -19.45 13.98 -12.71
N VAL A 347 -19.83 13.98 -13.99
CA VAL A 347 -19.52 12.87 -14.91
C VAL A 347 -18.01 12.66 -15.02
N MET A 348 -17.22 13.74 -15.11
CA MET A 348 -15.75 13.66 -15.16
C MET A 348 -15.15 13.08 -13.86
N SER A 349 -15.73 13.42 -12.70
CA SER A 349 -15.33 12.85 -11.42
C SER A 349 -15.63 11.35 -11.35
N GLU A 350 -16.82 10.92 -11.79
CA GLU A 350 -17.19 9.50 -11.84
C GLU A 350 -16.28 8.70 -12.77
N GLN A 351 -15.99 9.25 -13.96
CA GLN A 351 -15.05 8.64 -14.92
C GLN A 351 -13.65 8.51 -14.32
N SER A 352 -13.17 9.53 -13.62
CA SER A 352 -11.84 9.50 -12.97
C SER A 352 -11.77 8.48 -11.85
N THR A 353 -12.82 8.36 -11.03
CA THR A 353 -12.93 7.34 -9.99
C THR A 353 -12.94 5.94 -10.59
N THR A 354 -13.73 5.73 -11.64
CA THR A 354 -13.77 4.46 -12.38
C THR A 354 -12.41 4.11 -12.97
N ALA A 355 -11.72 5.08 -13.57
CA ALA A 355 -10.37 4.89 -14.09
C ALA A 355 -9.38 4.48 -12.99
N ILE A 356 -9.43 5.10 -11.80
CA ILE A 356 -8.58 4.71 -10.66
C ILE A 356 -8.82 3.25 -10.27
N HIS A 357 -10.07 2.80 -10.21
CA HIS A 357 -10.40 1.41 -9.87
C HIS A 357 -9.87 0.43 -10.92
N ILE A 358 -10.15 0.69 -12.20
CA ILE A 358 -9.65 -0.14 -13.30
C ILE A 358 -8.12 -0.22 -13.28
N LEU A 359 -7.44 0.92 -13.09
CA LEU A 359 -5.97 0.96 -13.04
C LEU A 359 -5.41 0.21 -11.83
N ALA A 360 -6.10 0.26 -10.69
CA ALA A 360 -5.72 -0.47 -9.49
C ALA A 360 -5.87 -1.99 -9.71
N ASP A 361 -7.00 -2.44 -10.24
CA ASP A 361 -7.25 -3.85 -10.57
C ASP A 361 -6.23 -4.37 -11.59
N ASP A 362 -5.93 -3.57 -12.61
CA ASP A 362 -4.91 -3.85 -13.61
C ASP A 362 -3.51 -4.05 -12.98
N ILE A 363 -3.12 -3.21 -12.01
CA ILE A 363 -1.85 -3.39 -11.29
C ILE A 363 -1.90 -4.68 -10.46
N LEU A 364 -2.99 -4.94 -9.75
CA LEU A 364 -3.14 -6.14 -8.92
C LEU A 364 -3.11 -7.42 -9.76
N ALA A 365 -3.65 -7.39 -10.98
CA ALA A 365 -3.61 -8.51 -11.92
C ALA A 365 -2.19 -8.89 -12.37
N THR A 366 -1.20 -8.00 -12.25
CA THR A 366 0.21 -8.31 -12.56
C THR A 366 0.96 -8.97 -11.40
N VAL A 367 0.39 -8.98 -10.19
CA VAL A 367 1.08 -9.43 -8.97
C VAL A 367 1.54 -10.88 -9.06
N PRO A 368 0.71 -11.84 -9.54
CA PRO A 368 1.14 -13.24 -9.66
C PRO A 368 2.39 -13.39 -10.54
N GLN A 369 2.41 -12.75 -11.71
CA GLN A 369 3.56 -12.80 -12.61
C GLN A 369 4.78 -12.12 -11.98
N SER A 370 4.59 -10.94 -11.39
CA SER A 370 5.66 -10.16 -10.78
C SER A 370 6.35 -10.93 -9.66
N LEU A 371 5.59 -11.63 -8.82
CA LEU A 371 6.14 -12.47 -7.74
C LEU A 371 6.68 -13.83 -8.22
N GLY A 372 6.50 -14.14 -9.50
CA GLY A 372 6.97 -15.35 -10.16
C GLY A 372 6.05 -16.56 -9.99
N ASP A 373 4.85 -16.41 -9.43
CA ASP A 373 3.90 -17.51 -9.25
C ASP A 373 3.48 -18.13 -10.59
N ILE A 374 3.46 -17.32 -11.64
CA ILE A 374 3.16 -17.69 -13.02
C ILE A 374 4.19 -17.04 -13.96
N ASN A 375 4.66 -17.76 -14.96
CA ASN A 375 5.59 -17.21 -15.96
C ASN A 375 4.82 -16.53 -17.12
N HIS A 376 5.56 -15.91 -18.05
CA HIS A 376 4.97 -15.21 -19.21
C HIS A 376 4.20 -16.13 -20.17
N LEU A 377 4.40 -17.44 -20.10
CA LEU A 377 3.66 -18.44 -20.90
C LEU A 377 2.39 -18.95 -20.18
N GLY A 378 2.09 -18.43 -18.99
CA GLY A 378 0.96 -18.89 -18.19
C GLY A 378 1.23 -20.20 -17.44
N CYS A 379 2.46 -20.69 -17.43
CA CYS A 379 2.82 -21.88 -16.65
C CYS A 379 3.11 -21.52 -15.20
N MET A 380 2.59 -22.33 -14.28
CA MET A 380 2.77 -22.16 -12.84
C MET A 380 4.19 -22.50 -12.42
N HIS A 381 4.69 -21.83 -11.39
CA HIS A 381 5.94 -22.22 -10.75
C HIS A 381 5.77 -23.52 -9.97
N ASP A 382 6.52 -24.55 -10.35
CA ASP A 382 6.61 -25.79 -9.59
C ASP A 382 7.60 -25.63 -8.44
N ALA A 383 7.17 -25.99 -7.22
CA ALA A 383 7.99 -25.96 -6.01
C ALA A 383 9.26 -26.83 -6.13
N THR A 384 9.28 -27.83 -7.02
CA THR A 384 10.47 -28.65 -7.29
C THR A 384 11.55 -27.92 -8.11
N SER A 385 11.20 -26.83 -8.80
CA SER A 385 12.10 -26.04 -9.67
C SER A 385 13.09 -25.14 -8.91
N GLY A 386 13.07 -25.18 -7.57
CA GLY A 386 13.84 -24.28 -6.72
C GLY A 386 13.12 -22.96 -6.41
N PRO A 387 13.82 -22.00 -5.79
CA PRO A 387 13.22 -20.74 -5.35
C PRO A 387 12.86 -19.82 -6.53
N LEU A 388 11.77 -19.07 -6.35
CA LEU A 388 11.27 -18.08 -7.29
C LEU A 388 12.32 -16.99 -7.54
N ARG A 389 12.94 -16.98 -8.73
CA ARG A 389 14.01 -16.02 -9.09
C ARG A 389 13.52 -14.57 -9.11
N SER A 390 12.28 -14.32 -9.52
CA SER A 390 11.74 -12.97 -9.66
C SER A 390 11.07 -12.41 -8.40
N ARG A 391 10.87 -13.20 -7.34
CA ARG A 391 10.01 -12.78 -6.21
C ARG A 391 10.53 -11.53 -5.49
N ALA A 392 11.83 -11.45 -5.25
CA ALA A 392 12.45 -10.33 -4.54
C ALA A 392 12.40 -9.04 -5.39
N ILE A 393 12.87 -9.10 -6.64
CA ILE A 393 12.83 -7.96 -7.56
C ILE A 393 11.40 -7.55 -7.92
N GLY A 394 10.50 -8.50 -8.18
CA GLY A 394 9.10 -8.21 -8.47
C GLY A 394 8.38 -7.59 -7.27
N GLY A 395 8.63 -8.09 -6.06
CA GLY A 395 8.16 -7.47 -4.83
C GLY A 395 8.62 -6.01 -4.70
N TYR A 396 9.90 -5.73 -4.98
CA TYR A 396 10.44 -4.36 -5.00
C TYR A 396 9.71 -3.46 -6.01
N LEU A 397 9.57 -3.94 -7.25
CA LEU A 397 8.95 -3.19 -8.34
C LEU A 397 7.47 -2.89 -8.07
N LEU A 398 6.79 -3.75 -7.30
CA LEU A 398 5.41 -3.55 -6.85
C LEU A 398 5.25 -2.62 -5.64
N LEU A 399 6.29 -2.34 -4.86
CA LEU A 399 6.17 -1.58 -3.60
C LEU A 399 5.47 -0.23 -3.79
N TRP A 400 5.83 0.51 -4.84
CA TRP A 400 5.26 1.83 -5.07
C TRP A 400 3.83 1.80 -5.61
N PRO A 401 3.53 1.04 -6.69
CA PRO A 401 2.15 0.85 -7.14
C PRO A 401 1.21 0.41 -6.02
N ILE A 402 1.59 -0.61 -5.24
CA ILE A 402 0.79 -1.12 -4.13
C ILE A 402 0.65 -0.09 -3.01
N LYS A 403 1.70 0.68 -2.68
CA LYS A 403 1.61 1.77 -1.69
C LYS A 403 0.62 2.84 -2.13
N VAL A 404 0.63 3.22 -3.41
CA VAL A 404 -0.33 4.20 -3.95
C VAL A 404 -1.74 3.63 -3.87
N ILE A 405 -1.98 2.40 -4.36
CA ILE A 405 -3.31 1.74 -4.30
C ILE A 405 -3.81 1.59 -2.86
N LYS A 406 -2.96 1.14 -1.93
CA LYS A 406 -3.34 1.03 -0.51
C LYS A 406 -3.68 2.40 0.09
N GLY A 407 -2.95 3.45 -0.32
CA GLY A 407 -3.31 4.83 -0.01
C GLY A 407 -4.62 5.28 -0.65
N ASN A 408 -5.06 4.68 -1.77
CA ASN A 408 -6.37 4.92 -2.40
C ASN A 408 -7.50 4.26 -1.62
N LEU A 409 -7.30 3.00 -1.21
CA LEU A 409 -8.29 2.22 -0.46
C LEU A 409 -8.48 2.74 0.98
N ALA A 410 -7.58 3.59 1.45
CA ALA A 410 -7.66 4.27 2.76
C ALA A 410 -7.98 5.78 2.65
N HIS A 411 -8.52 6.25 1.52
CA HIS A 411 -8.68 7.69 1.29
C HIS A 411 -9.75 8.32 2.17
N TYR A 412 -9.30 8.93 3.26
CA TYR A 412 -9.95 10.08 3.89
C TYR A 412 -9.99 11.33 2.96
N ALA A 413 -9.32 11.29 1.80
CA ALA A 413 -9.26 12.41 0.84
C ALA A 413 -10.47 12.53 -0.10
N LEU A 414 -11.40 11.57 -0.11
CA LEU A 414 -12.74 11.72 -0.70
C LEU A 414 -13.66 12.60 0.18
N GLY A 415 -13.09 13.19 1.24
CA GLY A 415 -13.82 13.84 2.31
C GLY A 415 -14.49 12.82 3.23
N PHE A 416 -15.28 13.34 4.16
CA PHE A 416 -16.23 12.54 4.92
C PHE A 416 -17.51 12.43 4.09
N GLN A 417 -18.03 11.21 3.90
CA GLN A 417 -19.40 11.05 3.43
C GLN A 417 -20.33 11.59 4.52
N CYS A 418 -21.00 12.71 4.26
CA CYS A 418 -21.98 13.26 5.19
C CYS A 418 -23.20 12.35 5.22
N VAL A 419 -23.50 11.79 6.40
CA VAL A 419 -24.71 11.01 6.65
C VAL A 419 -25.59 11.78 7.60
N THR A 420 -26.75 12.22 7.12
CA THR A 420 -27.72 12.94 7.94
C THR A 420 -28.34 12.02 9.00
N TYR A 421 -28.85 12.58 10.10
CA TYR A 421 -29.61 11.81 11.09
C TYR A 421 -30.82 11.08 10.47
N GLY A 422 -31.44 11.65 9.43
CA GLY A 422 -32.52 11.00 8.68
C GLY A 422 -32.05 9.74 7.94
N GLN A 423 -30.94 9.84 7.22
CA GLN A 423 -30.33 8.68 6.54
C GLN A 423 -29.82 7.63 7.53
N LEU A 424 -29.22 8.06 8.65
CA LEU A 424 -28.80 7.15 9.71
C LEU A 424 -30.00 6.40 10.31
N ALA A 425 -31.09 7.10 10.63
CA ALA A 425 -32.31 6.49 11.14
C ALA A 425 -32.92 5.53 10.11
N ASN A 426 -32.90 5.88 8.83
CA ASN A 426 -33.35 5.02 7.74
C ASN A 426 -32.54 3.72 7.67
N ALA A 427 -31.21 3.80 7.69
CA ALA A 427 -30.34 2.62 7.68
C ALA A 427 -30.56 1.72 8.91
N ILE A 428 -30.71 2.31 10.09
CA ILE A 428 -31.04 1.60 11.34
C ILE A 428 -32.35 0.82 11.21
N ILE A 429 -33.38 1.46 10.62
CA ILE A 429 -34.70 0.84 10.39
C ILE A 429 -34.58 -0.30 9.38
N GLY A 430 -33.88 -0.07 8.26
CA GLY A 430 -33.66 -1.08 7.22
C GLY A 430 -32.93 -2.31 7.75
N VAL A 431 -31.89 -2.13 8.58
CA VAL A 431 -31.22 -3.25 9.24
C VAL A 431 -32.16 -4.00 10.19
N ALA A 432 -32.97 -3.30 10.97
CA ALA A 432 -33.90 -3.96 11.88
C ALA A 432 -34.95 -4.80 11.12
N GLN A 433 -35.48 -4.29 10.02
CA GLN A 433 -36.40 -5.00 9.13
C GLN A 433 -35.75 -6.20 8.46
N TRP A 434 -34.53 -6.02 7.98
CA TRP A 434 -33.75 -7.09 7.37
C TRP A 434 -33.51 -8.23 8.36
N LEU A 435 -33.12 -7.92 9.60
CA LEU A 435 -32.97 -8.95 10.64
C LEU A 435 -34.29 -9.65 10.96
N ASP A 436 -35.39 -8.92 11.11
CA ASP A 436 -36.72 -9.51 11.34
C ASP A 436 -37.13 -10.44 10.17
N THR A 437 -36.84 -10.03 8.94
CA THR A 437 -37.12 -10.83 7.73
C THR A 437 -36.27 -12.10 7.67
N GLU A 438 -34.98 -12.00 7.98
CA GLU A 438 -34.05 -13.12 7.88
C GLU A 438 -34.23 -14.13 9.02
N ILE A 439 -34.24 -13.67 10.27
CA ILE A 439 -34.14 -14.51 11.46
C ILE A 439 -35.29 -14.30 12.45
N GLY A 440 -36.29 -13.52 12.08
CA GLY A 440 -37.41 -13.17 12.94
C GLY A 440 -37.08 -12.05 13.92
N ARG A 441 -38.10 -11.56 14.62
CA ARG A 441 -37.93 -10.60 15.69
C ARG A 441 -37.37 -11.27 16.94
N GLY A 442 -36.36 -10.66 17.53
CA GLY A 442 -35.75 -11.14 18.77
C GLY A 442 -36.54 -10.77 20.03
N GLU A 443 -36.36 -11.58 21.07
CA GLU A 443 -36.76 -11.30 22.46
C GLU A 443 -35.49 -11.02 23.29
N GLU A 444 -35.25 -9.75 23.65
CA GLU A 444 -33.95 -9.26 24.18
C GLU A 444 -33.36 -10.07 25.35
N GLU A 445 -34.19 -10.63 26.23
CA GLU A 445 -33.76 -11.45 27.36
C GLU A 445 -33.42 -12.89 26.98
N ARG A 446 -34.08 -13.43 25.94
CA ARG A 446 -34.04 -14.86 25.60
C ARG A 446 -33.20 -15.17 24.37
N THR A 447 -33.03 -14.21 23.47
CA THR A 447 -32.25 -14.41 22.26
C THR A 447 -30.75 -14.44 22.56
N PRO A 448 -30.02 -15.43 22.01
CA PRO A 448 -28.57 -15.41 22.03
C PRO A 448 -27.99 -14.19 21.31
N ALA A 449 -26.74 -13.87 21.60
CA ALA A 449 -26.06 -12.78 20.89
C ALA A 449 -25.80 -13.17 19.43
N ILE A 450 -25.82 -12.17 18.54
CA ILE A 450 -25.43 -12.36 17.14
C ILE A 450 -23.97 -11.93 17.00
N ALA A 451 -23.13 -12.81 16.46
CA ALA A 451 -21.74 -12.48 16.20
C ALA A 451 -21.65 -11.48 15.05
N TYR A 452 -20.88 -10.41 15.24
CA TYR A 452 -20.69 -9.37 14.24
C TYR A 452 -19.21 -9.26 13.87
N LEU A 453 -18.86 -9.75 12.66
CA LEU A 453 -17.48 -9.89 12.22
C LEU A 453 -17.17 -8.99 11.02
N ARG A 454 -16.24 -8.05 11.19
CA ARG A 454 -15.93 -7.04 10.14
C ARG A 454 -14.76 -6.11 10.48
N PRO A 455 -14.20 -5.43 9.46
CA PRO A 455 -13.35 -4.26 9.66
C PRO A 455 -14.13 -3.09 10.28
N ASN A 456 -13.45 -2.24 11.06
CA ASN A 456 -14.02 -1.05 11.70
C ASN A 456 -14.49 -0.04 10.64
N GLU A 457 -15.80 0.12 10.44
CA GLU A 457 -16.40 0.93 9.37
C GLU A 457 -17.77 1.51 9.82
N PHE A 458 -18.24 2.60 9.19
CA PHE A 458 -19.42 3.34 9.70
C PHE A 458 -20.74 2.53 9.78
N ARG A 459 -20.87 1.43 9.04
CA ARG A 459 -22.02 0.49 9.14
C ARG A 459 -22.21 -0.09 10.56
N ASP A 460 -21.18 -0.01 11.41
CA ASP A 460 -21.14 -0.54 12.77
C ASP A 460 -22.22 0.13 13.61
N VAL A 461 -22.41 1.44 13.41
CA VAL A 461 -23.35 2.27 14.14
C VAL A 461 -24.78 1.79 13.92
N PHE A 462 -25.19 1.63 12.66
CA PHE A 462 -26.57 1.25 12.38
C PHE A 462 -26.84 -0.25 12.50
N ALA A 463 -25.81 -1.09 12.41
CA ALA A 463 -25.93 -2.49 12.77
C ALA A 463 -26.19 -2.68 14.26
N PHE A 464 -25.40 -2.01 15.10
CA PHE A 464 -25.57 -2.00 16.54
C PHE A 464 -26.98 -1.54 16.95
N VAL A 465 -27.41 -0.37 16.50
CA VAL A 465 -28.74 0.17 16.87
C VAL A 465 -29.88 -0.59 16.18
N GLY A 466 -29.69 -1.04 14.94
CA GLY A 466 -30.66 -1.86 14.21
C GLY A 466 -30.87 -3.23 14.86
N GLY A 467 -29.80 -3.86 15.34
CA GLY A 467 -29.84 -5.10 16.12
C GLY A 467 -30.67 -4.93 17.39
N ILE A 468 -30.40 -3.87 18.17
CA ILE A 468 -31.19 -3.53 19.36
C ILE A 468 -32.67 -3.37 18.98
N LYS A 469 -32.97 -2.60 17.92
CA LYS A 469 -34.36 -2.40 17.49
C LYS A 469 -35.05 -3.71 17.13
N ALA A 470 -34.33 -4.63 16.48
CA ALA A 470 -34.83 -5.96 16.13
C ALA A 470 -34.95 -6.91 17.34
N GLY A 471 -34.50 -6.53 18.53
CA GLY A 471 -34.56 -7.35 19.75
C GLY A 471 -33.35 -8.26 19.95
N TYR A 472 -32.21 -7.90 19.38
CA TYR A 472 -30.95 -8.64 19.47
C TYR A 472 -29.82 -7.81 20.07
N LYS A 473 -28.90 -8.50 20.76
CA LYS A 473 -27.61 -7.94 21.18
C LYS A 473 -26.51 -8.43 20.25
N LEU A 474 -25.75 -7.49 19.69
CA LEU A 474 -24.61 -7.82 18.85
C LEU A 474 -23.37 -8.08 19.71
N PHE A 475 -22.63 -9.14 19.37
CA PHE A 475 -21.30 -9.39 19.86
C PHE A 475 -20.27 -8.78 18.90
N LEU A 476 -19.75 -7.62 19.30
CA LEU A 476 -18.78 -6.84 18.54
C LEU A 476 -17.39 -7.40 18.81
N THR A 477 -16.79 -8.03 17.80
CA THR A 477 -15.53 -8.78 17.94
C THR A 477 -14.50 -8.37 16.90
N SER A 478 -13.24 -8.30 17.31
CA SER A 478 -12.12 -7.84 16.48
C SER A 478 -11.76 -8.87 15.41
N PRO A 479 -11.71 -8.51 14.10
CA PRO A 479 -11.28 -9.39 13.00
C PRO A 479 -9.83 -9.90 13.12
N ARG A 480 -9.09 -9.41 14.12
CA ARG A 480 -7.68 -9.75 14.39
C ARG A 480 -7.52 -10.84 15.45
N ASN A 481 -8.61 -11.36 16.01
CA ASN A 481 -8.56 -12.42 17.01
C ASN A 481 -8.12 -13.74 16.36
N SER A 482 -7.43 -14.60 17.13
CA SER A 482 -7.13 -15.97 16.69
C SER A 482 -8.41 -16.80 16.63
N LEU A 483 -8.40 -17.91 15.87
CA LEU A 483 -9.54 -18.82 15.76
C LEU A 483 -10.06 -19.29 17.14
N VAL A 484 -9.14 -19.66 18.04
CA VAL A 484 -9.48 -20.07 19.41
C VAL A 484 -10.14 -18.92 20.20
N ALA A 485 -9.67 -17.69 20.00
CA ALA A 485 -10.24 -16.50 20.62
C ALA A 485 -11.62 -16.10 20.08
N TYR A 486 -12.07 -16.70 18.97
CA TYR A 486 -13.45 -16.61 18.47
C TYR A 486 -14.35 -17.70 19.04
N LEU A 487 -13.92 -18.95 18.95
CA LEU A 487 -14.78 -20.10 19.24
C LEU A 487 -15.27 -20.09 20.71
N ASP A 488 -14.41 -19.73 21.66
CA ASP A 488 -14.76 -19.72 23.08
C ASP A 488 -15.85 -18.67 23.43
N PRO A 489 -15.74 -17.38 23.04
CA PRO A 489 -16.82 -16.42 23.23
C PRO A 489 -18.10 -16.77 22.48
N LEU A 490 -18.01 -17.30 21.26
CA LEU A 490 -19.18 -17.71 20.47
C LEU A 490 -19.98 -18.82 21.16
N GLU A 491 -19.28 -19.78 21.77
CA GLU A 491 -19.89 -20.84 22.58
C GLU A 491 -20.56 -20.26 23.83
N LYS A 492 -19.85 -19.44 24.61
CA LYS A 492 -20.37 -18.84 25.85
C LYS A 492 -21.61 -17.97 25.61
N LEU A 493 -21.64 -17.25 24.49
CA LEU A 493 -22.75 -16.39 24.10
C LEU A 493 -23.86 -17.14 23.35
N LYS A 494 -23.66 -18.45 23.10
CA LYS A 494 -24.59 -19.32 22.37
C LYS A 494 -24.95 -18.78 20.99
N CYS A 495 -23.99 -18.14 20.32
CA CYS A 495 -24.21 -17.56 18.99
C CYS A 495 -24.60 -18.66 17.99
N THR A 496 -25.72 -18.46 17.31
CA THR A 496 -26.22 -19.32 16.21
C THR A 496 -26.17 -18.62 14.85
N THR A 497 -25.98 -17.31 14.86
CA THR A 497 -25.97 -16.45 13.67
C THR A 497 -24.71 -15.57 13.71
N ILE A 498 -24.08 -15.42 12.55
CA ILE A 498 -22.99 -14.49 12.32
C ILE A 498 -23.34 -13.56 11.17
N ILE A 499 -23.14 -12.27 11.38
CA ILE A 499 -23.32 -11.24 10.35
C ILE A 499 -21.94 -10.76 9.92
N ILE A 500 -21.77 -10.59 8.61
CA ILE A 500 -20.63 -9.91 8.01
C ILE A 500 -21.08 -8.71 7.18
N ALA A 501 -20.17 -7.76 7.02
CA ALA A 501 -20.30 -6.65 6.08
C ALA A 501 -19.01 -6.59 5.24
N GLY A 502 -19.11 -6.99 3.98
CA GLY A 502 -17.99 -7.17 3.07
C GLY A 502 -17.72 -8.64 2.68
N PRO A 503 -16.56 -8.91 2.03
CA PRO A 503 -16.23 -10.23 1.51
C PRO A 503 -15.98 -11.25 2.64
N THR A 504 -16.19 -12.53 2.33
CA THR A 504 -15.80 -13.65 3.19
C THR A 504 -14.28 -13.69 3.36
N THR A 505 -13.80 -13.99 4.56
CA THR A 505 -12.38 -14.16 4.85
C THR A 505 -12.04 -15.63 5.12
N PRO A 506 -10.79 -16.09 4.93
CA PRO A 506 -10.39 -17.45 5.29
C PRO A 506 -10.72 -17.80 6.75
N LEU A 507 -10.50 -16.85 7.67
CA LEU A 507 -10.81 -17.02 9.09
C LEU A 507 -12.31 -17.27 9.35
N LEU A 508 -13.21 -16.62 8.60
CA LEU A 508 -14.64 -16.87 8.73
C LEU A 508 -14.99 -18.30 8.30
N ASN A 509 -14.37 -18.81 7.23
CA ASN A 509 -14.58 -20.18 6.78
C ASN A 509 -14.13 -21.16 7.86
N GLU A 510 -12.95 -20.96 8.44
CA GLU A 510 -12.45 -21.78 9.56
C GLU A 510 -13.38 -21.75 10.78
N ILE A 511 -13.96 -20.57 11.12
CA ILE A 511 -14.94 -20.45 12.20
C ILE A 511 -16.20 -21.26 11.89
N LEU A 512 -16.74 -21.14 10.66
CA LEU A 512 -17.98 -21.80 10.25
C LEU A 512 -17.81 -23.32 10.08
N GLU A 513 -16.62 -23.79 9.72
CA GLU A 513 -16.27 -25.21 9.69
C GLU A 513 -16.27 -25.82 11.09
N GLN A 514 -15.68 -25.14 12.09
CA GLN A 514 -15.63 -25.64 13.46
C GLN A 514 -16.93 -25.41 14.24
N ARG A 515 -17.65 -24.33 13.94
CA ARG A 515 -18.93 -23.98 14.54
C ARG A 515 -19.92 -23.55 13.45
N PRO A 516 -20.70 -24.49 12.91
CA PRO A 516 -21.74 -24.18 11.95
C PRO A 516 -22.73 -23.16 12.51
N MET A 517 -22.87 -22.02 11.84
CA MET A 517 -23.78 -20.93 12.19
C MET A 517 -24.44 -20.39 10.91
N ARG A 518 -25.59 -19.75 11.05
CA ARG A 518 -26.23 -19.05 9.92
C ARG A 518 -25.40 -17.80 9.59
N LEU A 519 -24.88 -17.74 8.37
CA LEU A 519 -24.17 -16.57 7.85
C LEU A 519 -25.18 -15.61 7.20
N LEU A 520 -25.22 -14.37 7.68
CA LEU A 520 -25.98 -13.29 7.09
C LEU A 520 -25.03 -12.22 6.52
N ARG A 521 -25.35 -11.71 5.34
CA ARG A 521 -24.60 -10.62 4.70
C ARG A 521 -25.39 -9.34 4.77
N MET A 522 -24.83 -8.34 5.45
CA MET A 522 -25.41 -7.02 5.50
C MET A 522 -25.27 -6.32 4.14
N GLY A 523 -26.28 -5.52 3.79
CA GLY A 523 -26.29 -4.75 2.55
C GLY A 523 -25.16 -3.71 2.46
N GLU A 524 -24.95 -3.21 1.24
CA GLU A 524 -23.97 -2.15 1.01
C GLU A 524 -24.37 -0.83 1.66
N MET A 525 -23.36 -0.06 2.05
CA MET A 525 -23.52 1.20 2.76
C MET A 525 -24.49 2.16 2.05
N ASP A 526 -24.24 2.41 0.76
CA ASP A 526 -25.03 3.37 -0.02
C ASP A 526 -26.49 2.92 -0.19
N HIS A 527 -26.74 1.61 -0.24
CA HIS A 527 -28.11 1.11 -0.30
C HIS A 527 -28.84 1.35 1.02
N LEU A 528 -28.23 1.03 2.16
CA LEU A 528 -28.85 1.17 3.48
C LEU A 528 -29.15 2.65 3.83
N ILE A 529 -28.27 3.56 3.41
CA ILE A 529 -28.40 4.99 3.67
C ILE A 529 -29.45 5.64 2.75
N ASN A 530 -29.50 5.26 1.47
CA ASN A 530 -30.29 5.98 0.46
C ASN A 530 -31.63 5.32 0.11
N HIS A 531 -31.84 4.03 0.43
CA HIS A 531 -33.08 3.35 0.09
C HIS A 531 -34.12 3.45 1.23
N PRO A 532 -35.29 4.09 1.02
CA PRO A 532 -36.27 4.31 2.08
C PRO A 532 -36.77 3.00 2.69
N SER A 533 -36.73 2.91 4.02
CA SER A 533 -37.25 1.79 4.79
C SER A 533 -38.61 2.14 5.40
N LEU A 534 -39.53 1.16 5.44
CA LEU A 534 -40.83 1.37 6.09
C LEU A 534 -40.64 1.59 7.61
N PRO A 535 -41.53 2.30 8.31
CA PRO A 535 -41.37 2.48 9.75
C PRO A 535 -41.28 1.15 10.52
N TYR A 536 -40.28 1.01 11.39
CA TYR A 536 -40.09 -0.16 12.25
C TYR A 536 -40.12 0.25 13.73
N LEU A 537 -41.19 -0.15 14.43
CA LEU A 537 -41.40 0.25 15.82
C LEU A 537 -40.65 -0.65 16.80
N TYR A 538 -39.88 0.00 17.67
CA TYR A 538 -39.37 -0.62 18.88
C TYR A 538 -40.48 -0.64 19.93
N ARG A 539 -40.73 -1.81 20.53
CA ARG A 539 -41.94 -2.06 21.35
C ARG A 539 -41.66 -2.14 22.86
N GLN A 540 -40.39 -2.12 23.28
CA GLN A 540 -40.03 -2.19 24.70
C GLN A 540 -40.04 -0.80 25.34
N THR A 541 -40.30 -0.75 26.64
CA THR A 541 -40.15 0.47 27.44
C THR A 541 -38.80 0.44 28.16
N THR A 542 -38.36 1.59 28.67
CA THR A 542 -37.15 1.66 29.49
C THR A 542 -37.24 0.73 30.70
N ASP A 543 -38.43 0.58 31.28
CA ASP A 543 -38.67 -0.22 32.48
C ASP A 543 -38.68 -1.72 32.20
N THR A 544 -38.98 -2.15 30.97
CA THR A 544 -38.94 -3.57 30.58
C THR A 544 -37.59 -3.98 30.01
N ALA A 545 -36.86 -3.07 29.35
CA ALA A 545 -35.59 -3.39 28.71
C ALA A 545 -34.37 -3.21 29.61
N HIS A 546 -34.46 -2.50 30.75
CA HIS A 546 -33.27 -2.03 31.49
C HIS A 546 -32.27 -3.16 31.85
N GLY A 547 -32.77 -4.33 32.25
CA GLY A 547 -31.95 -5.50 32.61
C GLY A 547 -31.49 -6.35 31.42
N ALA A 548 -32.08 -6.16 30.24
CA ALA A 548 -31.73 -6.91 29.06
C ALA A 548 -30.38 -6.46 28.48
N GLY A 549 -29.67 -7.40 27.85
CA GLY A 549 -28.40 -7.11 27.18
C GLY A 549 -28.64 -6.33 25.89
N ALA A 550 -27.93 -5.23 25.70
CA ALA A 550 -27.96 -4.38 24.50
C ALA A 550 -26.83 -4.72 23.52
N PHE A 551 -25.62 -4.97 24.02
CA PHE A 551 -24.48 -5.41 23.22
C PHE A 551 -23.46 -6.18 24.05
N VAL A 552 -22.51 -6.80 23.34
CA VAL A 552 -21.42 -7.55 23.95
C VAL A 552 -20.09 -7.07 23.35
N CYS A 553 -19.16 -6.65 24.21
CA CYS A 553 -17.75 -6.43 23.87
C CYS A 553 -16.89 -7.51 24.53
N HIS A 554 -15.58 -7.49 24.32
CA HIS A 554 -14.67 -8.39 25.02
C HIS A 554 -13.50 -7.66 25.68
N THR A 555 -13.02 -8.20 26.80
CA THR A 555 -11.77 -7.74 27.42
C THR A 555 -10.58 -8.53 26.87
N SER A 556 -9.43 -7.88 26.71
CA SER A 556 -8.14 -8.54 26.49
C SER A 556 -7.76 -9.29 27.76
N GLY A 557 -8.21 -10.54 27.89
CA GLY A 557 -7.95 -11.37 29.06
C GLY A 557 -6.44 -11.55 29.29
N THR A 558 -6.01 -11.55 30.55
CA THR A 558 -4.62 -11.86 30.94
C THR A 558 -4.18 -13.28 30.54
N THR A 559 -5.13 -14.15 30.20
CA THR A 559 -4.94 -15.53 29.75
C THR A 559 -4.94 -15.70 28.22
N GLY A 560 -5.01 -14.60 27.44
CA GLY A 560 -5.00 -14.62 25.98
C GLY A 560 -6.34 -14.97 25.30
N ILE A 561 -7.34 -15.47 26.05
CA ILE A 561 -8.69 -15.76 25.56
C ILE A 561 -9.63 -14.60 25.94
N PRO A 562 -10.33 -13.96 24.98
CA PRO A 562 -11.23 -12.84 25.27
C PRO A 562 -12.41 -13.26 26.14
N LYS A 563 -12.73 -12.47 27.17
CA LYS A 563 -13.93 -12.69 27.99
C LYS A 563 -15.05 -11.77 27.50
N PRO A 564 -16.22 -12.31 27.09
CA PRO A 564 -17.34 -11.48 26.66
C PRO A 564 -17.95 -10.74 27.86
N CYS A 565 -18.25 -9.47 27.67
CA CYS A 565 -18.88 -8.58 28.63
C CYS A 565 -20.19 -8.07 28.03
N ILE A 566 -21.31 -8.43 28.65
CA ILE A 566 -22.66 -8.01 28.23
C ILE A 566 -22.96 -6.66 28.88
N TYR A 567 -23.28 -5.67 28.06
CA TYR A 567 -23.71 -4.34 28.48
C TYR A 567 -25.22 -4.25 28.31
N THR A 568 -25.91 -3.75 29.33
CA THR A 568 -27.39 -3.68 29.36
C THR A 568 -27.92 -2.37 28.79
N HIS A 569 -29.23 -2.30 28.53
CA HIS A 569 -29.88 -1.04 28.19
C HIS A 569 -29.72 0.01 29.31
N GLU A 570 -29.71 -0.43 30.58
CA GLU A 570 -29.45 0.46 31.70
C GLU A 570 -28.07 1.14 31.61
N PHE A 571 -27.03 0.43 31.16
CA PHE A 571 -25.72 1.02 30.95
C PHE A 571 -25.80 2.17 29.94
N ILE A 572 -26.42 1.94 28.78
CA ILE A 572 -26.60 2.96 27.73
C ILE A 572 -27.39 4.16 28.28
N LEU A 573 -28.49 3.92 28.99
CA LEU A 573 -29.34 4.98 29.55
C LEU A 573 -28.61 5.81 30.62
N ARG A 574 -27.77 5.20 31.46
CA ARG A 574 -26.96 5.90 32.47
C ARG A 574 -25.88 6.77 31.81
N VAL A 575 -25.22 6.26 30.78
CA VAL A 575 -24.25 7.03 29.99
C VAL A 575 -24.94 8.20 29.31
N ALA A 576 -26.08 7.98 28.64
CA ALA A 576 -26.89 9.02 28.01
C ALA A 576 -27.31 10.11 29.01
N ARG A 577 -27.79 9.73 30.21
CA ARG A 577 -28.16 10.70 31.26
C ARG A 577 -26.99 11.56 31.72
N THR A 578 -25.76 11.04 31.69
CA THR A 578 -24.56 11.80 32.09
C THR A 578 -24.30 12.97 31.15
N PHE A 579 -24.67 12.87 29.87
CA PHE A 579 -24.61 14.01 28.93
C PHE A 579 -25.57 15.14 29.31
N SER A 580 -26.64 14.85 30.07
CA SER A 580 -27.67 15.82 30.47
C SER A 580 -27.47 16.39 31.88
N LEU A 581 -26.43 15.97 32.61
CA LEU A 581 -26.14 16.47 33.96
C LEU A 581 -25.36 17.79 33.90
N GLU A 582 -25.74 18.75 34.74
CA GLU A 582 -24.97 19.98 34.90
C GLU A 582 -23.65 19.72 35.67
N PRO A 583 -22.52 20.29 35.22
CA PRO A 583 -21.29 20.18 35.97
C PRO A 583 -21.37 20.96 37.30
N PRO A 584 -20.64 20.54 38.34
CA PRO A 584 -20.51 21.32 39.56
C PRO A 584 -20.02 22.75 39.29
N LYS A 585 -20.45 23.70 40.13
CA LYS A 585 -20.07 25.11 39.99
C LYS A 585 -18.55 25.28 39.89
N GLY A 586 -18.08 25.93 38.83
CA GLY A 586 -16.66 26.16 38.57
C GLY A 586 -15.96 25.08 37.72
N TYR A 587 -16.68 24.04 37.30
CA TYR A 587 -16.17 22.98 36.44
C TYR A 587 -16.95 22.94 35.12
N THR A 588 -16.32 22.39 34.08
CA THR A 588 -16.97 22.12 32.78
C THR A 588 -17.10 20.61 32.60
N SER A 589 -18.27 20.15 32.13
CA SER A 589 -18.46 18.72 31.85
C SER A 589 -17.73 18.37 30.55
N LEU A 590 -16.79 17.43 30.60
CA LEU A 590 -16.18 16.83 29.42
C LEU A 590 -17.26 16.29 28.47
N GLN A 591 -18.33 15.75 29.05
CA GLN A 591 -19.47 15.21 28.33
C GLN A 591 -20.30 16.29 27.62
N SER A 592 -20.43 17.49 28.19
CA SER A 592 -21.08 18.62 27.51
C SER A 592 -20.24 19.16 26.34
N GLN A 593 -18.91 19.03 26.40
CA GLN A 593 -18.04 19.36 25.28
C GLN A 593 -18.14 18.31 24.16
N LEU A 594 -18.57 17.08 24.47
CA LEU A 594 -18.83 16.02 23.49
C LEU A 594 -20.20 16.14 22.78
N ALA A 595 -21.13 16.91 23.32
CA ALA A 595 -22.49 17.04 22.77
C ALA A 595 -22.65 18.18 21.76
N SER A 596 -21.75 19.18 21.78
CA SER A 596 -21.90 20.44 21.05
C SER A 596 -20.81 20.70 20.01
N ASN A 597 -19.96 19.70 19.73
CA ASN A 597 -18.80 19.84 18.85
C ASN A 597 -18.71 18.71 17.80
N GLU A 598 -17.82 18.89 16.85
CA GLU A 598 -17.44 17.86 15.88
C GLU A 598 -16.44 16.88 16.51
N HIS A 599 -16.69 15.59 16.40
CA HIS A 599 -15.87 14.54 17.00
C HIS A 599 -15.38 13.52 15.98
N ILE A 600 -14.14 13.06 16.18
CA ILE A 600 -13.58 11.95 15.43
C ILE A 600 -13.61 10.71 16.32
N LEU A 601 -14.40 9.71 15.92
CA LEU A 601 -14.44 8.41 16.60
C LEU A 601 -13.20 7.58 16.23
N LEU A 602 -12.19 7.60 17.09
CA LEU A 602 -10.94 6.85 16.90
C LEU A 602 -10.98 5.45 17.51
N LEU A 603 -11.87 5.22 18.48
CA LEU A 603 -12.02 3.93 19.16
C LEU A 603 -13.04 3.06 18.42
N PRO A 604 -12.73 1.79 18.13
CA PRO A 604 -13.66 0.89 17.47
C PRO A 604 -14.79 0.46 18.43
N LEU A 605 -15.98 0.15 17.89
CA LEU A 605 -17.14 -0.26 18.71
C LEU A 605 -16.95 -1.61 19.44
N ILE A 606 -15.88 -2.35 19.14
CA ILE A 606 -15.48 -3.54 19.93
C ILE A 606 -15.04 -3.19 21.35
N HIS A 607 -14.76 -1.92 21.63
CA HIS A 607 -14.42 -1.39 22.95
C HIS A 607 -15.56 -0.49 23.46
N PRO A 608 -15.95 -0.58 24.75
CA PRO A 608 -17.05 0.22 25.31
C PRO A 608 -16.79 1.74 25.34
N GLY A 609 -15.56 2.18 25.10
CA GLY A 609 -15.24 3.60 24.91
C GLY A 609 -15.41 4.11 23.48
N GLY A 610 -15.62 3.21 22.51
CA GLY A 610 -16.02 3.56 21.14
C GLY A 610 -17.54 3.58 20.96
N VAL A 611 -18.26 2.74 21.71
CA VAL A 611 -19.73 2.76 21.85
C VAL A 611 -20.15 3.94 22.70
#